data_AF-A0A0L7L855-F1
#
_entry.id   AF-A0A0L7L855-F1
#
_cell.length_a   1.000
_cell.length_b   1.000
_cell.length_c   1.000
_cell.angle_alpha   90.00
_cell.angle_beta   90.00
_cell.angle_gamma   90.00
#
_symmetry.space_group_name_H-M   'P 1'
#
loop_
_entity.id
_entity.type
_entity.pdbx_description
1 polymer ?
#
loop_
_entity_poly.entity_id
_entity_poly.type
_entity_poly.pdbx_seq_one_letter_code
_entity_poly.pdbx_strand_id
1 'polypeptide(L)'
;MIMVSMDTGHFEDVLCGIHRLLEILHKYEDVEVLALINKPELWQLYSDVSPSNLLKAQRLLKAYRGYTQNGNWPNNPDSCKQVIDLAHSLLDYSLKARQDCEDKDTLQANSQLSSARLTGQAVIRAAEKQDWPDNKDGLEQLRELNY
;
A
#
# COMPACT_ATOMS: atom_id res chain seq x y z
N MET A 1 3.07 -18.86 -13.66
CA MET A 1 1.60 -18.80 -13.81
C MET A 1 1.07 -17.41 -13.48
N ILE A 2 1.34 -16.84 -12.29
CA ILE A 2 0.85 -15.49 -11.91
C ILE A 2 1.27 -14.37 -12.88
N MET A 3 2.53 -14.31 -13.33
CA MET A 3 2.96 -13.24 -14.27
C MET A 3 2.22 -13.31 -15.61
N VAL A 4 1.98 -14.50 -16.14
CA VAL A 4 1.22 -14.69 -17.40
C VAL A 4 -0.26 -14.31 -17.21
N SER A 5 -0.84 -14.59 -16.04
CA SER A 5 -2.20 -14.18 -15.70
C SER A 5 -2.34 -12.66 -15.48
N MET A 6 -1.28 -11.98 -15.00
CA MET A 6 -1.23 -10.51 -14.90
C MET A 6 -1.26 -9.86 -16.30
N ASP A 7 -0.49 -10.40 -17.24
CA ASP A 7 -0.41 -9.88 -18.62
C ASP A 7 -1.69 -10.16 -19.44
N THR A 8 -2.53 -11.09 -18.99
CA THR A 8 -3.76 -11.52 -19.70
C THR A 8 -5.06 -11.06 -19.03
N GLY A 9 -4.99 -10.30 -17.93
CA GLY A 9 -6.18 -9.76 -17.26
C GLY A 9 -7.02 -10.79 -16.47
N HIS A 10 -6.46 -11.96 -16.16
CA HIS A 10 -7.14 -12.98 -15.36
C HIS A 10 -6.97 -12.69 -13.86
N PHE A 11 -7.65 -11.65 -13.39
CA PHE A 11 -7.48 -11.13 -12.03
C PHE A 11 -7.80 -12.17 -10.96
N GLU A 12 -8.88 -12.96 -11.08
CA GLU A 12 -9.22 -13.99 -10.09
C GLU A 12 -8.15 -15.08 -9.92
N ASP A 13 -7.50 -15.50 -11.01
CA ASP A 13 -6.42 -16.48 -10.96
C ASP A 13 -5.17 -15.93 -10.28
N VAL A 14 -4.89 -14.64 -10.48
CA VAL A 14 -3.81 -13.94 -9.77
C VAL A 14 -4.09 -13.92 -8.28
N LEU A 15 -5.34 -13.69 -7.86
CA LEU A 15 -5.73 -13.64 -6.45
C LEU A 15 -5.63 -15.00 -5.76
N CYS A 16 -6.19 -16.04 -6.38
CA CYS A 16 -6.05 -17.41 -5.89
C CYS A 16 -4.56 -17.81 -5.81
N GLY A 17 -3.76 -17.38 -6.80
CA GLY A 17 -2.31 -17.53 -6.79
C GLY A 17 -1.65 -16.85 -5.60
N ILE A 18 -1.96 -15.58 -5.32
CA ILE A 18 -1.38 -14.82 -4.20
C ILE A 18 -1.77 -15.44 -2.85
N HIS A 19 -3.05 -15.78 -2.65
CA HIS A 19 -3.50 -16.40 -1.41
C HIS A 19 -2.75 -17.71 -1.13
N ARG A 20 -2.64 -18.57 -2.15
CA ARG A 20 -1.93 -19.84 -2.06
C ARG A 20 -0.43 -19.66 -1.81
N LEU A 21 0.19 -18.65 -2.41
CA LEU A 21 1.60 -18.32 -2.13
C LEU A 21 1.81 -17.85 -0.69
N LEU A 22 0.89 -17.07 -0.12
CA LEU A 22 0.97 -16.65 1.28
C LEU A 22 0.81 -17.84 2.25
N GLU A 23 -0.06 -18.79 1.93
CA GLU A 23 -0.18 -20.03 2.70
C GLU A 23 1.10 -20.88 2.63
N ILE A 24 1.71 -21.00 1.44
CA ILE A 24 2.98 -21.71 1.25
C ILE A 24 4.11 -21.00 1.99
N LEU A 25 4.15 -19.66 1.97
CA LEU A 25 5.14 -18.85 2.68
C LEU A 25 5.11 -19.10 4.19
N HIS A 26 3.92 -19.16 4.79
CA HIS A 26 3.77 -19.49 6.21
C HIS A 26 4.26 -20.91 6.53
N LYS A 27 4.35 -21.79 5.53
CA LYS A 27 4.74 -23.19 5.69
C LYS A 27 6.20 -23.47 5.28
N TYR A 28 6.78 -22.65 4.42
CA TYR A 28 8.12 -22.82 3.85
C TYR A 28 8.78 -21.44 3.66
N GLU A 29 9.94 -21.20 4.29
CA GLU A 29 10.75 -19.98 4.15
C GLU A 29 11.51 -19.95 2.80
N ASP A 30 10.78 -20.04 1.70
CA ASP A 30 11.37 -20.00 0.36
C ASP A 30 11.70 -18.56 -0.05
N VAL A 31 13.00 -18.29 -0.22
CA VAL A 31 13.55 -16.95 -0.53
C VAL A 31 13.03 -16.41 -1.86
N GLU A 32 12.79 -17.28 -2.85
CA GLU A 32 12.28 -16.86 -4.17
C GLU A 32 10.80 -16.49 -4.09
N VAL A 33 10.03 -17.23 -3.28
CA VAL A 33 8.63 -16.91 -3.00
C VAL A 33 8.52 -15.61 -2.21
N LEU A 34 9.38 -15.41 -1.20
CA LEU A 34 9.51 -14.16 -0.44
C LEU A 34 9.79 -12.96 -1.34
N ALA A 35 10.69 -13.11 -2.32
CA ALA A 35 11.00 -12.05 -3.27
C ALA A 35 9.82 -11.73 -4.19
N LEU A 36 9.07 -12.75 -4.63
CA LEU A 36 7.89 -12.56 -5.48
C LEU A 36 6.76 -11.83 -4.72
N ILE A 37 6.45 -12.25 -3.49
CA ILE A 37 5.37 -11.63 -2.71
C ILE A 37 5.71 -10.22 -2.21
N ASN A 38 6.98 -9.83 -2.17
CA ASN A 38 7.39 -8.51 -1.72
C ASN A 38 7.34 -7.44 -2.83
N LYS A 39 6.93 -7.81 -4.05
CA LYS A 39 6.72 -6.83 -5.11
C LYS A 39 5.57 -5.89 -4.74
N PRO A 40 5.80 -4.57 -4.77
CA PRO A 40 4.79 -3.61 -4.32
C PRO A 40 3.55 -3.57 -5.22
N GLU A 41 3.68 -3.90 -6.51
CA GLU A 41 2.56 -3.98 -7.46
C GLU A 41 1.57 -5.09 -7.08
N LEU A 42 2.08 -6.24 -6.60
CA LEU A 42 1.25 -7.34 -6.15
C LEU A 42 0.46 -6.96 -4.90
N TRP A 43 1.08 -6.22 -3.98
CA TRP A 43 0.38 -5.73 -2.79
C TRP A 43 -0.69 -4.69 -3.13
N GLN A 44 -0.46 -3.82 -4.12
CA GLN A 44 -1.50 -2.90 -4.61
C GLN A 44 -2.69 -3.67 -5.19
N LEU A 45 -2.45 -4.60 -6.12
CA LEU A 45 -3.52 -5.41 -6.70
C LEU A 45 -4.27 -6.22 -5.64
N TYR A 46 -3.54 -6.81 -4.70
CA TYR A 46 -4.15 -7.57 -3.62
C TYR A 46 -4.95 -6.68 -2.66
N SER A 47 -4.60 -5.39 -2.55
CA SER A 47 -5.36 -4.44 -1.75
C SER A 47 -6.76 -4.22 -2.32
N ASP A 48 -6.93 -4.23 -3.65
CA ASP A 48 -8.21 -3.91 -4.29
C ASP A 48 -9.29 -4.96 -4.07
N VAL A 49 -8.90 -6.19 -3.80
CA VAL A 49 -9.83 -7.29 -3.50
C VAL A 49 -9.96 -7.58 -2.01
N SER A 50 -9.43 -6.69 -1.17
CA SER A 50 -9.51 -6.85 0.28
C SER A 50 -10.97 -6.79 0.74
N PRO A 51 -11.43 -7.74 1.57
CA PRO A 51 -12.82 -7.77 2.01
C PRO A 51 -13.13 -6.70 3.06
N SER A 52 -12.11 -6.05 3.64
CA SER A 52 -12.28 -4.99 4.63
C SER A 52 -11.32 -3.83 4.40
N ASN A 53 -11.74 -2.64 4.81
CA ASN A 53 -10.92 -1.42 4.78
C ASN A 53 -9.61 -1.60 5.56
N LEU A 54 -9.65 -2.32 6.69
CA LEU A 54 -8.46 -2.59 7.50
C LEU A 54 -7.43 -3.43 6.74
N LEU A 55 -7.87 -4.53 6.11
CA LEU A 55 -6.97 -5.37 5.35
C LEU A 55 -6.45 -4.65 4.09
N LYS A 56 -7.29 -3.81 3.47
CA LYS A 56 -6.87 -2.95 2.35
C LYS A 56 -5.73 -2.02 2.77
N ALA A 57 -5.90 -1.31 3.88
CA ALA A 57 -4.88 -0.44 4.44
C ALA A 57 -3.59 -1.19 4.80
N GLN A 58 -3.68 -2.39 5.40
CA GLN A 58 -2.51 -3.21 5.74
C GLN A 58 -1.72 -3.63 4.48
N ARG A 59 -2.41 -3.99 3.39
CA ARG A 59 -1.77 -4.36 2.11
C ARG A 59 -1.15 -3.14 1.42
N LEU A 60 -1.85 -2.00 1.40
CA LEU A 60 -1.30 -0.74 0.89
C LEU A 60 -0.04 -0.30 1.64
N LEU A 61 0.03 -0.54 2.97
CA LEU A 61 1.24 -0.26 3.76
C LEU A 61 2.41 -1.15 3.34
N LYS A 62 2.16 -2.41 2.95
CA LYS A 62 3.20 -3.29 2.40
C LYS A 62 3.66 -2.82 1.02
N ALA A 63 2.74 -2.43 0.15
CA ALA A 63 3.08 -1.82 -1.14
C ALA A 63 3.96 -0.57 -0.96
N TYR A 64 3.58 0.31 -0.02
CA TYR A 64 4.34 1.52 0.28
C TYR A 64 5.78 1.21 0.68
N ARG A 65 5.98 0.21 1.55
CA ARG A 65 7.32 -0.21 1.98
C ARG A 65 8.17 -0.72 0.81
N GLY A 66 7.56 -1.42 -0.15
CA GLY A 66 8.25 -1.88 -1.36
C GLY A 66 8.64 -0.72 -2.28
N TYR A 67 7.71 0.19 -2.59
CA TYR A 67 8.01 1.36 -3.45
C TYR A 67 9.05 2.31 -2.83
N THR A 68 9.09 2.40 -1.50
CA THR A 68 9.99 3.34 -0.81
C THR A 68 11.32 2.73 -0.37
N GLN A 69 11.51 1.41 -0.54
CA GLN A 69 12.66 0.68 0.01
C GLN A 69 14.03 1.24 -0.42
N ASN A 70 14.15 1.68 -1.67
CA ASN A 70 15.42 2.17 -2.23
C ASN A 70 15.65 3.68 -1.99
N GLY A 71 14.67 4.40 -1.43
CA GLY A 71 14.75 5.85 -1.14
C GLY A 71 14.80 6.79 -2.35
N ASN A 72 14.85 6.28 -3.58
CA ASN A 72 15.00 7.09 -4.80
C ASN A 72 13.68 7.59 -5.38
N TRP A 73 12.56 7.08 -4.88
CA TRP A 73 11.21 7.42 -5.34
C TRP A 73 10.89 8.93 -5.41
N PRO A 74 11.41 9.84 -4.54
CA PRO A 74 11.08 11.25 -4.66
C PRO A 74 11.72 11.92 -5.89
N ASN A 75 12.84 11.38 -6.40
CA ASN A 75 13.65 12.00 -7.43
C ASN A 75 13.09 11.81 -8.85
N ASN A 76 11.99 11.08 -9.00
CA ASN A 76 11.29 10.88 -10.26
C ASN A 76 9.82 11.31 -10.09
N PRO A 77 9.27 12.16 -10.97
CA PRO A 77 7.93 12.72 -10.78
C PRO A 77 6.85 11.63 -10.76
N ASP A 78 6.93 10.62 -11.63
CA ASP A 78 5.95 9.52 -11.71
C ASP A 78 5.97 8.65 -10.47
N SER A 79 7.18 8.27 -10.01
CA SER A 79 7.37 7.48 -8.79
C SER A 79 6.93 8.26 -7.55
N CYS A 80 7.19 9.56 -7.54
CA CYS A 80 6.77 10.46 -6.46
C CYS A 80 5.25 10.56 -6.41
N LYS A 81 4.59 10.76 -7.56
CA LYS A 81 3.14 10.76 -7.69
C LYS A 81 2.52 9.45 -7.21
N GLN A 82 3.06 8.32 -7.66
CA GLN A 82 2.57 7.00 -7.27
C GLN A 82 2.65 6.79 -5.75
N VAL A 83 3.72 7.22 -5.09
CA VAL A 83 3.86 7.11 -3.63
C VAL A 83 2.90 8.06 -2.90
N ILE A 84 2.64 9.26 -3.44
CA ILE A 84 1.64 10.20 -2.90
C ILE A 84 0.23 9.60 -2.97
N ASP A 85 -0.18 9.11 -4.14
CA ASP A 85 -1.50 8.51 -4.36
C ASP A 85 -1.72 7.26 -3.48
N LEU A 86 -0.66 6.46 -3.32
CA LEU A 86 -0.65 5.30 -2.45
C LEU A 86 -0.77 5.69 -0.98
N ALA A 87 -0.06 6.72 -0.53
CA ALA A 87 -0.14 7.23 0.83
C ALA A 87 -1.52 7.82 1.12
N HIS A 88 -2.12 8.53 0.16
CA HIS A 88 -3.48 9.05 0.27
C HIS A 88 -4.49 7.92 0.44
N SER A 89 -4.43 6.91 -0.45
CA SER A 89 -5.29 5.72 -0.37
C SER A 89 -5.11 4.98 0.96
N LEU A 90 -3.85 4.78 1.41
CA LEU A 90 -3.54 4.14 2.68
C LEU A 90 -4.22 4.88 3.86
N LEU A 91 -4.18 6.22 3.86
CA LEU A 91 -4.73 7.02 4.94
C LEU A 91 -6.26 7.00 4.93
N ASP A 92 -6.88 7.16 3.76
CA ASP A 92 -8.33 7.10 3.56
C ASP A 92 -8.90 5.77 4.03
N TYR A 93 -8.34 4.65 3.58
CA TYR A 93 -8.79 3.32 4.02
C TYR A 93 -8.50 3.07 5.50
N SER A 94 -7.45 3.66 6.07
CA SER A 94 -7.18 3.55 7.52
C SER A 94 -8.21 4.34 8.35
N LEU A 95 -8.67 5.50 7.86
CA LEU A 95 -9.74 6.27 8.49
C LEU A 95 -11.07 5.52 8.40
N LYS A 96 -11.44 5.00 7.22
CA LYS A 96 -12.63 4.17 7.04
C LYS A 96 -12.60 2.92 7.92
N ALA A 97 -11.45 2.24 7.98
CA ALA A 97 -11.25 1.09 8.87
C ALA A 97 -11.46 1.44 10.35
N ARG A 98 -11.14 2.67 10.76
CA ARG A 98 -11.34 3.16 12.12
C ARG A 98 -12.80 3.53 12.41
N GLN A 99 -13.52 4.02 11.40
CA GLN A 99 -14.94 4.36 11.50
C GLN A 99 -15.82 3.11 11.54
N ASP A 100 -15.47 2.09 10.75
CA ASP A 100 -16.28 0.88 10.57
C ASP A 100 -15.90 -0.26 11.55
N CYS A 101 -14.89 -0.07 12.42
CA CYS A 101 -14.42 -1.16 13.28
C CYS A 101 -15.34 -1.42 14.47
N GLU A 102 -15.51 -2.71 14.80
CA GLU A 102 -16.08 -3.13 16.08
C GLU A 102 -15.15 -2.79 17.25
N ASP A 103 -15.68 -2.75 18.48
CA ASP A 103 -14.92 -2.43 19.69
C ASP A 103 -13.68 -3.33 19.86
N LYS A 104 -13.81 -4.62 19.51
CA LYS A 104 -12.71 -5.59 19.61
C LYS A 104 -11.52 -5.26 18.69
N ASP A 105 -11.76 -4.57 17.57
CA ASP A 105 -10.77 -4.27 16.54
C ASP A 105 -10.24 -2.82 16.63
N THR A 106 -10.80 -2.01 17.54
CA THR A 106 -10.44 -0.59 17.74
C THR A 106 -8.95 -0.37 17.97
N LEU A 107 -8.29 -1.24 18.75
CA LEU A 107 -6.84 -1.13 18.99
C LEU A 107 -6.05 -1.35 17.71
N GLN A 108 -6.44 -2.33 16.89
CA GLN A 108 -5.76 -2.63 15.64
C GLN A 108 -5.98 -1.50 14.62
N ALA A 109 -7.20 -1.01 14.49
CA ALA A 109 -7.52 0.11 13.60
C ALA A 109 -6.78 1.40 13.99
N ASN A 110 -6.65 1.70 15.29
CA ASN A 110 -5.82 2.80 15.78
C ASN A 110 -4.34 2.68 15.38
N SER A 111 -3.77 1.48 15.56
CA SER A 111 -2.37 1.21 15.22
C SER A 111 -2.12 1.37 13.73
N GLN A 112 -3.06 0.88 12.91
CA GLN A 112 -3.01 1.04 11.46
C GLN A 112 -3.10 2.52 11.06
N LEU A 113 -4.04 3.28 11.60
CA LEU A 113 -4.18 4.71 11.32
C LEU A 113 -2.96 5.52 11.76
N SER A 114 -2.40 5.21 12.93
CA SER A 114 -1.17 5.85 13.41
C SER A 114 0.00 5.60 12.46
N SER A 115 0.12 4.37 11.96
CA SER A 115 1.13 4.00 10.95
C SER A 115 0.92 4.77 9.64
N ALA A 116 -0.32 4.86 9.17
CA ALA A 116 -0.66 5.61 7.97
C ALA A 116 -0.29 7.10 8.10
N ARG A 117 -0.57 7.73 9.24
CA ARG A 117 -0.23 9.13 9.50
C ARG A 117 1.28 9.38 9.46
N LEU A 118 2.07 8.51 10.08
CA LEU A 118 3.53 8.59 10.03
C LEU A 118 4.04 8.44 8.60
N THR A 119 3.48 7.51 7.82
CA THR A 119 3.77 7.37 6.40
C THR A 119 3.43 8.64 5.62
N GLY A 120 2.22 9.19 5.79
CA GLY A 120 1.80 10.43 5.13
C GLY A 120 2.74 11.59 5.43
N GLN A 121 3.14 11.76 6.70
CA GLN A 121 4.10 12.80 7.09
C GLN A 121 5.48 12.60 6.44
N ALA A 122 5.95 11.36 6.33
CA ALA A 122 7.22 11.07 5.67
C ALA A 122 7.17 11.38 4.17
N VAL A 123 6.07 11.02 3.50
CA VAL A 123 5.85 11.29 2.07
C VAL A 123 5.78 12.79 1.80
N ILE A 124 4.97 13.52 2.57
CA ILE A 124 4.85 14.98 2.47
C ILE A 124 6.24 15.62 2.55
N ARG A 125 7.01 15.31 3.61
CA ARG A 125 8.35 15.89 3.81
C ARG A 125 9.33 15.57 2.69
N ALA A 126 9.23 14.40 2.07
CA ALA A 126 10.14 13.97 1.01
C ALA A 126 9.77 14.58 -0.35
N ALA A 127 8.48 14.58 -0.69
CA ALA A 127 7.97 15.09 -1.95
C ALA A 127 8.04 16.63 -2.04
N GLU A 128 7.81 17.34 -0.93
CA GLU A 128 7.91 18.81 -0.89
C GLU A 128 9.31 19.33 -1.18
N LYS A 129 10.34 18.58 -0.79
CA LYS A 129 11.73 18.95 -1.10
C LYS A 129 12.03 18.95 -2.59
N GLN A 130 11.24 18.20 -3.37
CA GLN A 130 11.43 18.05 -4.81
C GLN A 130 10.61 19.07 -5.61
N ASP A 131 9.52 19.60 -5.03
CA ASP A 131 8.66 20.64 -5.60
C ASP A 131 8.18 20.34 -7.05
N TRP A 132 7.81 19.08 -7.31
CA TRP A 132 7.24 18.68 -8.60
C TRP A 132 5.89 19.38 -8.85
N PRO A 133 5.71 20.11 -9.96
CA PRO A 133 4.45 20.81 -10.26
C PRO A 133 3.23 19.90 -10.28
N ASP A 134 3.36 18.71 -10.89
CA ASP A 134 2.26 17.77 -11.11
C ASP A 134 1.81 17.05 -9.83
N ASN A 135 2.57 17.19 -8.74
CA ASN A 135 2.31 16.50 -7.47
C ASN A 135 1.72 17.44 -6.40
N LYS A 136 1.56 18.73 -6.69
CA LYS A 136 1.10 19.74 -5.72
C LYS A 136 -0.31 19.44 -5.22
N ASP A 137 -1.24 19.19 -6.14
CA ASP A 137 -2.63 18.88 -5.82
C ASP A 137 -2.73 17.61 -4.93
N GLY A 138 -1.99 16.55 -5.30
CA GLY A 138 -1.95 15.32 -4.52
C GLY A 138 -1.32 15.49 -3.13
N LEU A 139 -0.30 16.35 -3.01
CA LEU A 139 0.31 16.66 -1.72
C LEU A 139 -0.63 17.47 -0.82
N GLU A 140 -1.40 18.40 -1.37
CA GLU A 140 -2.39 19.17 -0.61
C GLU A 140 -3.50 18.25 -0.09
N GLN A 141 -4.04 17.37 -0.93
CA GLN A 141 -5.03 16.37 -0.49
C GLN A 141 -4.47 15.45 0.60
N LEU A 142 -3.25 14.96 0.44
CA LEU A 142 -2.58 14.14 1.45
C LEU A 142 -2.35 14.90 2.76
N ARG A 143 -2.07 16.21 2.70
CA ARG A 143 -1.95 17.07 3.88
C ARG A 143 -3.28 17.20 4.59
N GLU A 144 -4.34 17.56 3.88
CA GLU A 144 -5.68 17.72 4.45
C GLU A 144 -6.17 16.46 5.16
N LEU A 145 -5.95 15.29 4.56
CA LEU A 145 -6.41 14.02 5.13
C LEU A 145 -5.61 13.60 6.38
N ASN A 146 -4.37 14.07 6.52
CA ASN A 146 -3.45 13.66 7.58
C ASN A 146 -3.62 14.44 8.89
N TYR A 147 -4.35 15.57 8.86
CA TYR A 147 -4.62 16.45 10.01
C TYR A 147 -6.10 16.41 10.40
#